data_AF-A0A3B9I8H5-F1
#
_entry.id   AF-A0A3B9I8H5-F1
#
_cell.length_a   1.000
_cell.length_b   1.000
_cell.length_c   1.000
_cell.angle_alpha   90.00
_cell.angle_beta   90.00
_cell.angle_gamma   90.00
#
_symmetry.space_group_name_H-M   'P 1'
#
loop_
_entity.id
_entity.type
_entity.pdbx_description
1 polymer ?
#
loop_
_entity_poly.entity_id
_entity_poly.type
_entity_poly.pdbx_seq_one_letter_code
_entity_poly.pdbx_strand_id
1 'polypeptide(L)'
;MSRTEPFIHYENTIPGVFIRRVNRFVAEVLIEGNAEKVHVKNTGRLKELLVPKARVTLQKSSNPDRKTAYDLISVYEPELKWVNIDSLAPNELMRQQLMGMGYDVVRPEYTYGGSRFDFYMERARTASASSSRTAHEMERARTASARIKEERAHYSRTRCDTAHEIERR
;
A
#
# COMPACT_ATOMS: atom_id res chain seq x y z
N MET A 1 12.72 18.61 -17.40
CA MET A 1 12.62 17.15 -17.14
C MET A 1 11.18 16.76 -17.40
N SER A 2 10.91 15.92 -18.39
CA SER A 2 9.55 15.43 -18.63
C SER A 2 9.11 14.60 -17.42
N ARG A 3 7.93 14.89 -16.88
CA ARG A 3 7.33 14.05 -15.84
C ARG A 3 6.91 12.76 -16.53
N THR A 4 7.60 11.65 -16.26
CA THR A 4 7.14 10.34 -16.68
C THR A 4 5.87 10.04 -15.90
N GLU A 5 4.77 9.77 -16.59
CA GLU A 5 3.53 9.37 -15.91
C GLU A 5 3.70 7.98 -15.30
N PRO A 6 3.25 7.76 -14.05
CA PRO A 6 3.36 6.47 -13.39
C PRO A 6 2.47 5.44 -14.09
N PHE A 7 2.99 4.24 -14.33
CA PHE A 7 2.23 3.16 -14.93
C PHE A 7 2.65 1.80 -14.38
N ILE A 8 1.74 0.83 -14.48
CA ILE A 8 2.00 -0.57 -14.13
C ILE A 8 1.84 -1.40 -15.38
N HIS A 9 2.86 -2.19 -15.68
CA HIS A 9 2.86 -3.16 -16.76
C HIS A 9 2.60 -4.56 -16.19
N TYR A 10 1.53 -5.21 -16.65
CA TYR A 10 1.24 -6.61 -16.34
C TYR A 10 1.72 -7.49 -17.49
N GLU A 11 2.71 -8.35 -17.23
CA GLU A 11 3.21 -9.32 -18.20
C GLU A 11 2.37 -10.60 -18.20
N ASN A 12 2.37 -11.34 -19.32
CA ASN A 12 1.72 -12.66 -19.44
C ASN A 12 0.25 -12.66 -19.01
N THR A 13 -0.49 -11.65 -19.48
CA THR A 13 -1.92 -11.54 -19.19
C THR A 13 -2.74 -12.43 -20.08
N ILE A 14 -3.78 -13.03 -19.49
CA ILE A 14 -4.68 -13.96 -20.17
C ILE A 14 -6.14 -13.60 -19.81
N PRO A 15 -7.08 -13.69 -20.76
CA PRO A 15 -8.49 -13.49 -20.48
C PRO A 15 -9.11 -14.73 -19.81
N GLY A 16 -10.13 -14.51 -18.98
CA GLY A 16 -10.91 -15.59 -18.38
C GLY A 16 -12.36 -15.17 -18.10
N VAL A 17 -13.14 -16.13 -17.62
CA VAL A 17 -14.54 -15.91 -17.19
C VAL A 17 -14.68 -16.29 -15.73
N PHE A 18 -15.08 -15.33 -14.90
CA PHE A 18 -15.25 -15.55 -13.47
C PHE A 18 -16.37 -16.56 -13.20
N ILE A 19 -16.09 -17.57 -12.39
CA ILE A 19 -17.07 -18.59 -11.98
C ILE A 19 -17.63 -18.21 -10.61
N ARG A 20 -16.76 -18.18 -9.60
CA ARG A 20 -17.14 -17.89 -8.20
C ARG A 20 -15.92 -17.54 -7.35
N ARG A 21 -16.17 -16.87 -6.23
CA ARG A 21 -15.15 -16.64 -5.19
C ARG A 21 -15.23 -17.73 -4.14
N VAL A 22 -14.14 -18.47 -3.94
CA VAL A 22 -14.08 -19.57 -2.96
C VAL A 22 -13.86 -19.01 -1.56
N ASN A 23 -12.95 -18.06 -1.41
CA ASN A 23 -12.69 -17.33 -0.16
C ASN A 23 -12.08 -15.95 -0.47
N ARG A 24 -11.66 -15.21 0.57
CA ARG A 24 -11.12 -13.86 0.38
C ARG A 24 -9.84 -13.79 -0.49
N PHE A 25 -9.12 -14.90 -0.67
CA PHE A 25 -7.84 -14.96 -1.40
C PHE A 25 -7.87 -15.85 -2.64
N VAL A 26 -8.94 -16.62 -2.88
CA VAL A 26 -9.04 -17.61 -3.95
C VAL A 26 -10.37 -17.48 -4.67
N ALA A 27 -10.31 -17.45 -6.00
CA ALA A 27 -11.45 -17.54 -6.89
C ALA A 27 -11.28 -18.67 -7.89
N GLU A 28 -12.38 -19.12 -8.48
CA GLU A 28 -12.38 -20.02 -9.63
C GLU A 28 -12.72 -19.23 -10.89
N VAL A 29 -11.91 -19.43 -11.93
CA VAL A 29 -12.04 -18.75 -13.22
C VAL A 29 -11.93 -19.79 -14.32
N LEU A 30 -12.78 -19.68 -15.32
CA LEU A 30 -12.70 -20.46 -16.54
C LEU A 30 -11.61 -19.87 -17.44
N ILE A 31 -10.58 -20.65 -17.71
CA ILE A 31 -9.42 -20.32 -18.53
C ILE A 31 -9.35 -21.38 -19.62
N GLU A 32 -9.45 -20.98 -20.90
CA GLU A 32 -9.32 -21.92 -22.04
C GLU A 32 -10.23 -23.16 -21.91
N GLY A 33 -11.40 -23.01 -21.28
CA GLY A 33 -12.36 -24.10 -21.04
C GLY A 33 -12.16 -24.91 -19.75
N ASN A 34 -11.09 -24.66 -19.00
CA ASN A 34 -10.78 -25.34 -17.74
C ASN A 34 -11.04 -24.43 -16.53
N ALA A 35 -11.64 -24.99 -15.47
CA ALA A 35 -11.86 -24.25 -14.22
C ALA A 35 -10.58 -24.27 -13.37
N GLU A 36 -9.96 -23.10 -13.21
CA GLU A 36 -8.70 -22.94 -12.52
C GLU A 36 -8.84 -22.11 -11.24
N LYS A 37 -8.06 -22.45 -10.22
CA LYS A 37 -7.99 -21.67 -8.97
C LYS A 37 -6.97 -20.55 -9.12
N VAL A 38 -7.44 -19.33 -8.95
CA VAL A 38 -6.64 -18.11 -9.08
C VAL A 38 -6.57 -17.37 -7.76
N HIS A 39 -5.47 -16.66 -7.53
CA HIS A 39 -5.29 -15.82 -6.36
C HIS A 39 -5.96 -14.46 -6.54
N VAL A 40 -6.60 -13.96 -5.49
CA VAL A 40 -7.21 -12.63 -5.45
C VAL A 40 -6.39 -11.75 -4.50
N LYS A 41 -5.66 -10.78 -5.05
CA LYS A 41 -4.83 -9.80 -4.31
C LYS A 41 -5.64 -8.70 -3.63
N ASN A 42 -6.90 -8.95 -3.31
CA ASN A 42 -7.82 -7.95 -2.78
C ASN A 42 -8.66 -8.54 -1.66
N THR A 43 -8.51 -8.02 -0.45
CA THR A 43 -9.25 -8.49 0.74
C THR A 43 -10.67 -7.93 0.82
N GLY A 44 -11.02 -6.97 -0.02
CA GLY A 44 -12.35 -6.38 -0.10
C GLY A 44 -13.41 -7.36 -0.59
N ARG A 45 -14.68 -7.01 -0.40
CA ARG A 45 -15.83 -7.88 -0.72
C ARG A 45 -16.03 -8.07 -2.23
N LEU A 46 -15.84 -7.02 -3.03
CA LEU A 46 -15.94 -7.02 -4.50
C LEU A 46 -17.22 -7.72 -5.02
N LYS A 47 -18.36 -7.57 -4.33
CA LYS A 47 -19.57 -8.37 -4.62
C LYS A 47 -20.24 -7.93 -5.92
N GLU A 48 -20.21 -6.64 -6.15
CA GLU A 48 -20.74 -5.94 -7.30
C GLU A 48 -19.90 -6.16 -8.57
N LEU A 49 -18.60 -6.44 -8.41
CA LEU A 49 -17.68 -6.66 -9.53
C LEU A 49 -17.48 -8.15 -9.86
N LEU A 50 -17.30 -9.00 -8.84
CA LEU A 50 -17.04 -10.43 -9.02
C LEU A 50 -18.34 -11.23 -9.12
N VAL A 51 -19.12 -10.92 -10.15
CA VAL A 51 -20.36 -11.63 -10.47
C VAL A 51 -20.07 -12.81 -11.41
N PRO A 52 -20.78 -13.95 -11.26
CA PRO A 52 -20.63 -15.08 -12.17
C PRO A 52 -20.76 -14.66 -13.64
N LYS A 53 -19.91 -15.23 -14.50
CA LYS A 53 -19.79 -14.92 -15.93
C LYS A 53 -19.16 -13.57 -16.27
N ALA A 54 -18.70 -12.80 -15.28
CA ALA A 54 -17.92 -11.58 -15.55
C ALA A 54 -16.65 -11.91 -16.34
N ARG A 55 -16.31 -11.07 -17.32
CA ARG A 55 -15.04 -11.19 -18.04
C ARG A 55 -13.93 -10.67 -17.14
N VAL A 56 -12.84 -11.39 -17.05
CA VAL A 56 -11.70 -11.03 -16.20
C VAL A 56 -10.40 -11.13 -16.97
N THR A 57 -9.39 -10.41 -16.49
CA THR A 57 -8.01 -10.61 -16.93
C THR A 57 -7.20 -11.14 -15.75
N LEU A 58 -6.37 -12.13 -16.05
CA LEU A 58 -5.47 -12.78 -15.13
C LEU A 58 -4.03 -12.50 -15.53
N GLN A 59 -3.14 -12.48 -14.56
CA GLN A 59 -1.70 -12.49 -14.79
C GLN A 59 -1.15 -13.88 -14.47
N LYS A 60 -0.45 -14.51 -15.41
CA LYS A 60 0.25 -15.77 -15.15
C LYS A 60 1.56 -15.48 -14.42
N SER A 61 1.79 -16.18 -13.32
CA SER A 61 3.03 -16.09 -12.56
C SER A 61 4.14 -16.90 -13.21
N SER A 62 5.36 -16.37 -13.15
CA SER A 62 6.58 -17.06 -13.57
C SER A 62 7.17 -17.97 -12.49
N ASN A 63 6.70 -17.88 -11.24
CA ASN A 63 7.23 -18.67 -10.13
C ASN A 63 6.50 -20.03 -10.01
N PRO A 64 7.18 -21.16 -10.25
CA PRO A 64 6.58 -22.49 -10.20
C PRO A 64 6.21 -22.95 -8.78
N ASP A 65 6.78 -22.36 -7.73
CA ASP A 65 6.53 -22.77 -6.33
C ASP A 65 5.19 -22.24 -5.78
N ARG A 66 4.49 -21.40 -6.55
CA ARG A 66 3.21 -20.84 -6.12
C ARG A 66 2.11 -21.90 -6.15
N LYS A 67 1.28 -21.91 -5.10
CA LYS A 67 0.07 -22.76 -5.01
C LYS A 67 -0.97 -22.47 -6.12
N THR A 68 -0.97 -21.25 -6.64
CA THR A 68 -1.86 -20.81 -7.73
C THR A 68 -1.01 -20.17 -8.81
N ALA A 69 -1.17 -20.62 -10.06
CA ALA A 69 -0.39 -20.12 -11.18
C ALA A 69 -0.83 -18.72 -11.66
N TYR A 70 -2.03 -18.28 -11.29
CA TYR A 70 -2.64 -17.05 -11.81
C TYR A 70 -3.07 -16.09 -10.71
N ASP A 71 -2.92 -14.79 -10.97
CA ASP A 71 -3.47 -13.70 -10.16
C ASP A 71 -4.60 -13.01 -10.91
N LEU A 72 -5.70 -12.73 -10.22
CA LEU A 72 -6.81 -11.96 -10.76
C LEU A 72 -6.49 -10.45 -10.69
N ILE A 73 -6.32 -9.81 -11.84
CA ILE A 73 -5.86 -8.41 -11.94
C ILE A 73 -6.96 -7.41 -12.27
N SER A 74 -7.93 -7.79 -13.11
CA SER A 74 -9.03 -6.91 -13.49
C SER A 74 -10.30 -7.67 -13.82
N VAL A 75 -11.40 -6.94 -13.78
CA VAL A 75 -12.74 -7.40 -14.11
C VAL A 75 -13.41 -6.38 -15.01
N TYR A 76 -14.17 -6.86 -15.99
CA TYR A 76 -14.98 -6.02 -16.86
C TYR A 76 -16.36 -5.86 -16.26
N GLU A 77 -16.75 -4.62 -16.03
CA GLU A 77 -18.07 -4.20 -15.62
C GLU A 77 -18.66 -3.32 -16.75
N PRO A 78 -19.89 -3.57 -17.23
CA PRO A 78 -20.47 -2.83 -18.36
C PRO A 78 -20.45 -1.29 -18.28
N GLU A 79 -20.64 -0.70 -17.09
CA GLU A 79 -20.69 0.75 -16.90
C GLU A 79 -19.28 1.35 -16.70
N LEU A 80 -18.44 0.69 -15.90
CA LEU A 80 -17.09 1.13 -15.52
C LEU A 80 -15.99 0.64 -16.48
N LYS A 81 -16.33 -0.25 -17.42
CA LYS A 81 -15.41 -0.98 -18.30
C LYS A 81 -14.43 -1.83 -17.49
N TRP A 82 -13.13 -1.74 -17.76
CA TRP A 82 -12.11 -2.51 -17.06
C TRP A 82 -11.76 -1.87 -15.73
N VAL A 83 -12.10 -2.55 -14.65
CA VAL A 83 -11.76 -2.17 -13.28
C VAL A 83 -10.56 -2.99 -12.83
N ASN A 84 -9.46 -2.32 -12.49
CA ASN A 84 -8.32 -2.98 -11.85
C ASN A 84 -8.69 -3.30 -10.39
N ILE A 85 -8.48 -4.55 -9.99
CA ILE A 85 -8.80 -5.02 -8.64
C ILE A 85 -7.56 -5.43 -7.85
N ASP A 86 -6.35 -5.24 -8.42
CA ASP A 86 -5.10 -5.45 -7.72
C ASP A 86 -4.90 -4.35 -6.67
N SER A 87 -5.06 -4.69 -5.39
CA SER A 87 -4.97 -3.70 -4.32
C SER A 87 -3.55 -3.17 -4.10
N LEU A 88 -2.53 -3.80 -4.69
CA LEU A 88 -1.15 -3.35 -4.61
C LEU A 88 -0.83 -2.26 -5.65
N ALA A 89 -1.60 -2.19 -6.73
CA ALA A 89 -1.35 -1.28 -7.84
C ALA A 89 -1.38 0.21 -7.44
N PRO A 90 -2.36 0.70 -6.65
CA PRO A 90 -2.39 2.12 -6.26
C PRO A 90 -1.15 2.56 -5.49
N ASN A 91 -0.66 1.72 -4.57
CA ASN A 91 0.52 2.06 -3.76
C ASN A 91 1.79 2.15 -4.62
N GLU A 92 1.92 1.27 -5.60
CA GLU A 92 3.05 1.28 -6.53
C GLU A 92 3.01 2.50 -7.47
N LEU A 93 1.84 2.85 -8.01
CA LEU A 93 1.69 4.07 -8.82
C LEU A 93 2.05 5.33 -8.04
N MET A 94 1.58 5.42 -6.79
CA MET A 94 1.91 6.55 -5.91
C MET A 94 3.40 6.60 -5.60
N ARG A 95 4.04 5.44 -5.34
CA ARG A 95 5.48 5.35 -5.12
C ARG A 95 6.27 5.90 -6.31
N GLN A 96 5.94 5.48 -7.53
CA GLN A 96 6.57 5.98 -8.75
C GLN A 96 6.40 7.49 -8.90
N GLN A 97 5.19 7.99 -8.66
CA GLN A 97 4.89 9.41 -8.74
C GLN A 97 5.70 10.23 -7.73
N LEU A 98 5.78 9.78 -6.48
CA LEU A 98 6.56 10.44 -5.42
C LEU A 98 8.05 10.44 -5.74
N MET A 99 8.61 9.33 -6.25
CA MET A 99 10.00 9.32 -6.71
C MET A 99 10.23 10.33 -7.85
N GLY A 100 9.27 10.45 -8.78
CA GLY A 100 9.30 11.47 -9.84
C GLY A 100 9.23 12.91 -9.34
N MET A 101 8.73 13.15 -8.12
CA MET A 101 8.75 14.47 -7.46
C MET A 101 10.09 14.78 -6.75
N GLY A 102 11.07 13.88 -6.81
CA GLY A 102 12.40 14.08 -6.23
C GLY A 102 12.49 13.76 -4.75
N TYR A 103 11.70 12.80 -4.25
CA TYR A 103 11.95 12.17 -2.96
C TYR A 103 12.96 11.03 -3.12
N ASP A 104 13.97 10.98 -2.25
CA ASP A 104 15.06 10.00 -2.29
C ASP A 104 14.63 8.65 -1.71
N VAL A 105 13.77 8.70 -0.70
CA VAL A 105 13.21 7.52 -0.04
C VAL A 105 11.70 7.63 -0.10
N VAL A 106 11.03 6.58 -0.58
CA VAL A 106 9.58 6.42 -0.52
C VAL A 106 9.27 5.01 -0.07
N ARG A 107 8.66 4.86 1.12
CA ARG A 107 8.29 3.57 1.72
C ARG A 107 6.78 3.52 1.95
N PRO A 108 6.02 2.69 1.21
CA PRO A 108 4.60 2.49 1.48
C PRO A 108 4.38 1.71 2.79
N GLU A 109 3.18 1.84 3.36
CA GLU A 109 2.71 1.07 4.53
C GLU A 109 3.66 1.17 5.75
N TYR A 110 4.26 2.34 5.96
CA TYR A 110 5.27 2.54 6.99
C TYR A 110 4.66 2.53 8.40
N THR A 111 5.19 1.69 9.28
CA THR A 111 4.74 1.58 10.67
C THR A 111 5.66 2.35 11.60
N TYR A 112 5.10 3.18 12.48
CA TYR A 112 5.83 3.90 13.51
C TYR A 112 5.06 3.87 14.83
N GLY A 113 5.67 3.28 15.85
CA GLY A 113 4.97 2.99 17.11
C GLY A 113 3.80 2.04 16.87
N GLY A 114 2.61 2.41 17.35
CA GLY A 114 1.37 1.67 17.15
C GLY A 114 0.52 2.12 15.94
N SER A 115 1.04 3.00 15.10
CA SER A 115 0.32 3.59 13.96
C SER A 115 0.96 3.21 12.62
N ARG A 116 0.13 3.14 11.59
CA ARG A 116 0.56 2.88 10.21
C ARG A 116 0.21 4.07 9.34
N PHE A 117 1.21 4.56 8.60
CA PHE A 117 1.09 5.65 7.63
C PHE A 117 1.11 5.07 6.22
N ASP A 118 0.38 5.69 5.30
CA ASP A 118 0.31 5.22 3.91
C ASP A 118 1.69 5.29 3.24
N PHE A 119 2.44 6.36 3.48
CA PHE A 119 3.80 6.56 2.95
C PHE A 119 4.71 7.26 3.96
N TYR A 120 5.95 6.81 3.99
CA TYR A 120 7.09 7.52 4.56
C TYR A 120 7.99 8.02 3.44
N MET A 121 8.43 9.28 3.53
CA MET A 121 9.20 9.92 2.48
C MET A 121 10.35 10.74 3.06
N GLU A 122 11.51 10.70 2.41
CA GLU A 122 12.64 11.57 2.72
C GLU A 122 13.11 12.30 1.47
N ARG A 123 13.59 13.52 1.66
CA ARG A 123 14.30 14.28 0.65
C ARG A 123 15.52 14.93 1.28
N ALA A 124 16.68 14.78 0.66
CA ALA A 124 17.89 15.46 1.05
C ALA A 124 17.65 16.96 1.01
N ARG A 125 17.91 17.66 2.12
CA ARG A 125 17.90 19.12 2.11
C ARG A 125 19.08 19.59 1.28
N THR A 126 18.81 20.17 0.13
CA THR A 126 19.82 20.93 -0.61
C THR A 126 20.24 22.10 0.27
N ALA A 127 21.50 22.12 0.69
CA ALA A 127 22.09 23.23 1.43
C ALA A 127 22.28 24.42 0.48
N SER A 128 21.22 25.16 0.19
CA SER A 128 21.31 26.42 -0.55
C SER A 128 20.19 27.39 -0.17
N ALA A 129 20.41 28.11 0.93
CA ALA A 129 19.99 29.50 1.11
C ALA A 129 20.78 30.13 2.27
N SER A 130 21.85 30.86 1.94
CA SER A 130 22.30 32.01 2.73
C SER A 130 21.11 32.97 2.87
N SER A 131 20.78 33.65 3.97
CA SER A 131 21.59 34.14 5.08
C SER A 131 20.61 34.57 6.20
N SER A 132 21.09 34.56 7.45
CA SER A 132 20.63 35.38 8.59
C SER A 132 19.26 35.18 9.28
N ARG A 133 18.51 34.09 9.07
CA ARG A 133 17.37 33.73 9.97
C ARG A 133 17.44 32.34 10.63
N THR A 134 18.47 31.56 10.30
CA THR A 134 18.50 30.12 10.58
C THR A 134 18.78 29.74 12.04
N ALA A 135 19.40 30.62 12.84
CA ALA A 135 19.70 30.30 14.25
C ALA A 135 18.42 30.28 15.12
N HIS A 136 17.49 31.21 14.90
CA HIS A 136 16.32 31.33 15.78
C HIS A 136 15.24 30.26 15.49
N GLU A 137 15.16 29.75 14.26
CA GLU A 137 14.27 28.64 13.89
C GLU A 137 14.86 27.26 14.22
N MET A 138 16.19 27.10 14.17
CA MET A 138 16.84 25.85 14.60
C MET A 138 16.78 25.64 16.12
N GLU A 139 16.84 26.72 16.91
CA GLU A 139 16.57 26.66 18.35
C GLU A 139 15.14 26.13 18.59
N ARG A 140 14.12 26.69 17.91
CA ARG A 140 12.72 26.25 18.06
C ARG A 140 12.46 24.81 17.62
N ALA A 141 13.12 24.32 16.57
CA ALA A 141 12.96 22.94 16.10
C ALA A 141 13.68 21.92 17.00
N ARG A 142 14.84 22.30 17.57
CA ARG A 142 15.53 21.49 18.59
C ARG A 142 14.74 21.47 19.89
N THR A 143 14.19 22.61 20.32
CA THR A 143 13.35 22.68 21.51
C THR A 143 12.04 21.93 21.31
N ALA A 144 11.39 21.96 20.14
CA ALA A 144 10.19 21.17 19.85
C ALA A 144 10.44 19.65 19.84
N SER A 145 11.55 19.21 19.23
CA SER A 145 11.94 17.79 19.22
C SER A 145 12.40 17.30 20.60
N ALA A 146 13.00 18.18 21.42
CA ALA A 146 13.35 17.91 22.80
C ALA A 146 12.09 17.87 23.70
N ARG A 147 11.12 18.77 23.51
CA ARG A 147 9.84 18.80 24.24
C ARG A 147 9.01 17.54 23.99
N ILE A 148 8.99 17.05 22.75
CA ILE A 148 8.37 15.77 22.40
C ILE A 148 9.12 14.57 23.02
N LYS A 149 10.44 14.68 23.24
CA LYS A 149 11.25 13.68 23.95
C LYS A 149 11.04 13.70 25.48
N GLU A 150 10.78 14.87 26.07
CA GLU A 150 10.47 15.01 27.50
C GLU A 150 9.02 14.60 27.83
N GLU A 151 8.04 14.95 26.99
CA GLU A 151 6.67 14.43 27.08
C GLU A 151 6.63 12.89 26.92
N ARG A 152 7.51 12.34 26.07
CA ARG A 152 7.81 10.89 25.94
C ARG A 152 8.23 10.24 27.26
N ALA A 153 9.03 10.93 28.09
CA ALA A 153 9.52 10.39 29.36
C ALA A 153 8.47 10.52 30.46
N HIS A 154 7.67 11.58 30.47
CA HIS A 154 6.63 11.81 31.46
C HIS A 154 5.42 10.87 31.26
N TYR A 155 4.94 10.70 30.02
CA TYR A 155 3.81 9.81 29.69
C TYR A 155 4.16 8.33 29.90
N SER A 156 5.40 7.93 29.62
CA SER A 156 5.88 6.56 29.85
C SER A 156 5.97 6.21 31.35
N ARG A 157 6.26 7.17 32.23
CA ARG A 157 6.34 6.94 33.68
C ARG A 157 4.96 6.88 34.32
N THR A 158 4.08 7.81 33.97
CA THR A 158 2.70 7.86 34.50
C THR A 158 1.89 6.61 34.16
N ARG A 159 2.07 6.01 32.97
CA ARG A 159 1.39 4.75 32.62
C ARG A 159 1.90 3.52 33.39
N CYS A 160 3.16 3.52 33.82
CA CYS A 160 3.72 2.40 34.57
C CYS A 160 3.20 2.41 36.02
N ASP A 161 3.04 3.60 36.60
CA ASP A 161 2.54 3.77 37.96
C ASP A 161 1.03 3.48 38.06
N THR A 162 0.23 3.89 37.08
CA THR A 162 -1.23 3.61 37.08
C THR A 162 -1.55 2.14 36.79
N ALA A 163 -0.71 1.43 36.05
CA ALA A 163 -0.89 0.00 35.80
C ALA A 163 -0.61 -0.85 37.07
N HIS A 164 0.32 -0.43 37.93
CA HIS A 164 0.65 -1.12 39.18
C HIS A 164 -0.37 -0.90 40.32
N GLU A 165 -1.26 0.09 40.20
CA GLU A 165 -2.27 0.42 41.21
C GLU A 165 -3.63 -0.25 40.92
N ILE A 166 -3.89 -0.62 39.66
CA ILE A 166 -5.10 -1.35 39.23
C ILE A 166 -4.98 -2.86 39.51
N GLU A 167 -3.77 -3.43 39.52
CA GLU A 167 -3.55 -4.85 39.84
C GLU A 167 -3.45 -5.15 41.35
N ARG A 168 -3.58 -4.14 42.22
CA ARG A 168 -3.53 -4.28 43.69
C ARG A 168 -4.83 -3.91 44.42
N ARG A 169 -5.95 -3.77 43.71
CA ARG A 169 -7.31 -3.67 44.27
C ARG A 169 -8.19 -4.79 43.73
#